data_AF-A0A935VSY9-F1
#
_entry.id   AF-A0A935VSY9-F1
#
_cell.length_a   1.000
_cell.length_b   1.000
_cell.length_c   1.000
_cell.angle_alpha   90.00
_cell.angle_beta   90.00
_cell.angle_gamma   90.00
#
_symmetry.space_group_name_H-M   'P 1'
#
loop_
_entity.id
_entity.type
_entity.pdbx_description
1 polymer ?
#
loop_
_entity_poly.entity_id
_entity_poly.type
_entity_poly.pdbx_seq_one_letter_code
_entity_poly.pdbx_strand_id
1 'polypeptide(L)'
;MAKYQYKLVCDLKIIPKSFITVADKLEISLPCINCQRTHRTIIFEGVNKKGICTPSEKCTGFPGSLINREIIKESDGIKINFLIEFDYQPFVDLKYKVESKFENNWARVYFSIRCAECQKEKTISTQENLVRPFNHKCECGNILFREEESPFEYILIEIN
;
A
#
# COMPACT_ATOMS: atom_id res chain seq x y z
N MET A 1 -16.35 12.32 -15.08
CA MET A 1 -15.40 11.57 -14.23
C MET A 1 -14.54 12.60 -13.53
N ALA A 2 -14.56 12.58 -12.20
CA ALA A 2 -13.69 13.43 -11.40
C ALA A 2 -12.36 12.71 -11.17
N LYS A 3 -11.32 13.49 -10.94
CA LYS A 3 -9.99 12.96 -10.64
C LYS A 3 -9.77 13.01 -9.14
N TYR A 4 -9.15 11.99 -8.58
CA TYR A 4 -8.87 11.90 -7.15
C TYR A 4 -7.40 11.65 -6.91
N GLN A 5 -6.89 12.24 -5.84
CA GLN A 5 -5.61 11.91 -5.26
C GLN A 5 -5.81 11.19 -3.94
N TYR A 6 -5.04 10.12 -3.76
CA TYR A 6 -5.05 9.30 -2.57
C TYR A 6 -3.62 9.22 -2.04
N LYS A 7 -3.41 9.88 -0.90
CA LYS A 7 -2.15 9.87 -0.18
C LYS A 7 -2.19 8.76 0.86
N LEU A 8 -1.27 7.83 0.73
CA LEU A 8 -1.03 6.76 1.69
C LEU A 8 0.32 7.04 2.36
N VAL A 9 0.31 7.17 3.68
CA VAL A 9 1.54 7.24 4.49
C VAL A 9 1.73 5.89 5.17
N CYS A 10 2.96 5.41 5.18
CA CYS A 10 3.38 4.21 5.90
C CYS A 10 4.56 4.57 6.83
N ASP A 11 4.33 4.71 8.12
CA ASP A 11 5.35 5.03 9.14
C ASP A 11 5.87 3.75 9.81
N LEU A 12 7.04 3.30 9.37
CA LEU A 12 7.68 2.09 9.86
C LEU A 12 8.65 2.42 11.00
N LYS A 13 8.37 1.90 12.20
CA LYS A 13 9.30 1.93 13.33
C LYS A 13 10.43 0.90 13.16
N ILE A 14 11.36 1.22 12.28
CA ILE A 14 12.53 0.41 11.90
C ILE A 14 13.80 1.24 12.07
N ILE A 15 14.87 0.61 12.56
CA ILE A 15 16.20 1.24 12.62
C ILE A 15 16.63 1.64 11.19
N PRO A 16 16.87 2.93 10.91
CA PRO A 16 17.14 3.40 9.53
C PRO A 16 18.36 2.79 8.86
N LYS A 17 19.34 2.32 9.66
CA LYS A 17 20.55 1.62 9.18
C LYS A 17 20.25 0.22 8.65
N SER A 18 19.21 -0.43 9.16
CA SER A 18 18.80 -1.76 8.73
C SER A 18 17.90 -1.70 7.49
N PHE A 19 17.22 -0.58 7.26
CA PHE A 19 16.36 -0.39 6.10
C PHE A 19 17.17 -0.26 4.80
N ILE A 20 16.81 -1.05 3.79
CA ILE A 20 17.49 -1.06 2.49
C ILE A 20 16.68 -0.26 1.47
N THR A 21 15.48 -0.75 1.13
CA THR A 21 14.66 -0.16 0.06
C THR A 21 13.18 -0.53 0.21
N VAL A 22 12.30 0.25 -0.43
CA VAL A 22 10.90 -0.12 -0.67
C VAL A 22 10.81 -0.84 -2.01
N ALA A 23 10.08 -1.94 -2.09
CA ALA A 23 9.90 -2.64 -3.36
C ALA A 23 9.04 -1.82 -4.34
N ASP A 24 9.19 -2.07 -5.64
CA ASP A 24 8.32 -1.55 -6.71
C ASP A 24 6.97 -2.27 -6.73
N LYS A 25 6.33 -2.38 -5.56
CA LYS A 25 5.04 -3.00 -5.39
C LYS A 25 4.28 -2.37 -4.23
N LEU A 26 3.09 -1.87 -4.52
CA LEU A 26 2.07 -1.46 -3.55
C LEU A 26 0.79 -2.21 -3.87
N GLU A 27 0.16 -2.82 -2.85
CA GLU A 27 -1.20 -3.34 -2.97
C GLU A 27 -2.12 -2.47 -2.10
N ILE A 28 -3.27 -2.08 -2.62
CA ILE A 28 -4.23 -1.25 -1.89
C ILE A 28 -5.67 -1.57 -2.28
N SER A 29 -6.59 -1.46 -1.32
CA SER A 29 -8.02 -1.59 -1.55
C SER A 29 -8.60 -0.27 -2.05
N LEU A 30 -9.06 -0.24 -3.30
CA LEU A 30 -9.77 0.89 -3.90
C LEU A 30 -10.99 0.40 -4.69
N PRO A 31 -12.07 1.20 -4.80
CA PRO A 31 -13.15 0.91 -5.72
C PRO A 31 -12.66 1.04 -7.17
N CYS A 32 -13.05 0.11 -8.04
CA CYS A 32 -12.71 0.17 -9.45
C CYS A 32 -13.96 0.40 -10.31
N ILE A 33 -14.05 1.58 -10.91
CA ILE A 33 -15.14 1.97 -11.82
C ILE A 33 -15.20 1.09 -13.07
N ASN A 34 -14.06 0.62 -13.59
CA ASN A 34 -14.02 -0.17 -14.82
C ASN A 34 -14.71 -1.54 -14.67
N CYS A 35 -14.61 -2.18 -13.51
CA CYS A 35 -15.34 -3.42 -13.22
C CYS A 35 -16.56 -3.22 -12.32
N GLN A 36 -16.84 -1.97 -11.91
CA GLN A 36 -17.90 -1.59 -10.98
C GLN A 36 -17.93 -2.46 -9.72
N ARG A 37 -16.75 -2.66 -9.13
CA ARG A 37 -16.59 -3.42 -7.89
C ARG A 37 -15.90 -2.59 -6.81
N THR A 38 -16.42 -2.64 -5.60
CA THR A 38 -15.76 -2.15 -4.38
C THR A 38 -14.80 -3.21 -3.83
N HIS A 39 -13.97 -2.81 -2.85
CA HIS A 39 -13.00 -3.68 -2.16
C HIS A 39 -12.06 -4.42 -3.11
N ARG A 40 -11.61 -3.77 -4.17
CA ARG A 40 -10.69 -4.39 -5.13
C ARG A 40 -9.27 -4.14 -4.68
N THR A 41 -8.47 -5.19 -4.67
CA THR A 41 -7.02 -5.04 -4.54
C THR A 41 -6.47 -4.51 -5.87
N ILE A 42 -5.98 -3.28 -5.82
CA ILE A 42 -5.26 -2.61 -6.88
C ILE A 42 -3.77 -2.78 -6.60
N ILE A 43 -3.04 -3.28 -7.59
CA ILE A 43 -1.59 -3.46 -7.52
C ILE A 43 -0.92 -2.38 -8.37
N PHE A 44 0.04 -1.66 -7.79
CA PHE A 44 0.93 -0.75 -8.49
C PHE A 44 2.34 -1.31 -8.52
N GLU A 45 2.87 -1.60 -9.71
CA GLU A 45 4.20 -2.22 -9.91
C GLU A 45 5.30 -1.19 -10.22
N GLY A 46 5.22 -0.02 -9.58
CA GLY A 46 6.15 1.10 -9.77
C GLY A 46 5.45 2.43 -10.05
N VAL A 47 6.22 3.51 -9.97
CA VAL A 47 5.76 4.88 -10.23
C VAL A 47 5.47 5.06 -11.73
N ASN A 48 4.42 5.82 -12.06
CA ASN A 48 3.91 6.09 -13.40
C ASN A 48 3.42 4.84 -14.17
N LYS A 49 3.26 3.69 -13.51
CA LYS A 49 2.61 2.52 -14.08
C LYS A 49 1.12 2.51 -13.72
N LYS A 50 0.30 2.06 -14.67
CA LYS A 50 -1.14 1.88 -14.46
C LYS A 50 -1.38 0.82 -13.37
N GLY A 51 -2.38 1.07 -12.54
CA GLY A 51 -2.83 0.12 -11.54
C GLY A 51 -3.47 -1.13 -12.17
N ILE A 52 -3.25 -2.27 -11.54
CA ILE A 52 -3.82 -3.55 -11.94
C ILE A 52 -4.93 -3.90 -10.95
N CYS A 53 -6.17 -3.92 -11.44
CA CYS A 53 -7.32 -4.35 -10.64
C CYS A 53 -7.39 -5.89 -10.61
N THR A 54 -7.41 -6.49 -9.41
CA THR A 54 -7.40 -7.97 -9.27
C THR A 54 -8.76 -8.54 -8.86
N PRO A 55 -9.18 -9.71 -9.41
CA PRO A 55 -8.54 -10.48 -10.48
C PRO A 55 -8.52 -9.72 -11.82
N SER A 56 -7.37 -9.78 -12.50
CA SER A 56 -7.06 -9.06 -13.75
C SER A 56 -7.93 -9.50 -14.92
N GLU A 57 -8.31 -10.77 -14.99
CA GLU A 57 -9.18 -11.33 -16.03
C GLU A 57 -10.56 -10.65 -16.11
N LYS A 58 -10.99 -9.99 -15.03
CA LYS A 58 -12.33 -9.38 -14.91
C LYS A 58 -12.33 -7.86 -15.07
N CYS A 59 -11.19 -7.26 -15.41
CA CYS A 59 -11.05 -5.80 -15.48
C CYS A 59 -10.05 -5.40 -16.56
N THR A 60 -10.38 -4.40 -17.37
CA THR A 60 -9.51 -3.83 -18.41
C THR A 60 -8.36 -2.96 -17.85
N GLY A 61 -8.04 -3.10 -16.55
CA GLY A 61 -7.11 -2.26 -15.81
C GLY A 61 -7.80 -1.28 -14.86
N PHE A 62 -7.07 -0.76 -13.87
CA PHE A 62 -7.54 0.31 -13.00
C PHE A 62 -7.24 1.68 -13.64
N PRO A 63 -8.20 2.63 -13.65
CA PRO A 63 -8.00 3.94 -14.29
C PRO A 63 -7.23 4.89 -13.36
N GLY A 64 -5.99 4.53 -13.05
CA GLY A 64 -5.11 5.33 -12.21
C GLY A 64 -3.71 4.77 -12.12
N SER A 65 -2.81 5.52 -11.50
CA SER A 65 -1.40 5.18 -11.35
C SER A 65 -0.83 5.72 -10.03
N LEU A 66 0.23 5.07 -9.56
CA LEU A 66 1.08 5.63 -8.50
C LEU A 66 1.94 6.74 -9.11
N ILE A 67 1.74 7.99 -8.71
CA ILE A 67 2.43 9.17 -9.28
C ILE A 67 3.73 9.48 -8.53
N ASN A 68 3.77 9.21 -7.23
CA ASN A 68 4.97 9.43 -6.42
C ASN A 68 5.13 8.38 -5.34
N ARG A 69 6.39 8.07 -5.01
CA ARG A 69 6.79 7.29 -3.84
C ARG A 69 8.02 7.95 -3.24
N GLU A 70 7.83 8.64 -2.14
CA GLU A 70 8.88 9.31 -1.38
C GLU A 70 9.23 8.49 -0.14
N ILE A 71 10.53 8.38 0.15
CA ILE A 71 11.06 7.67 1.31
C ILE A 71 11.82 8.67 2.17
N ILE A 72 11.36 8.85 3.40
CA ILE A 72 11.95 9.76 4.38
C ILE A 72 12.56 8.91 5.49
N LYS A 73 13.87 9.07 5.72
CA LYS A 73 14.57 8.44 6.84
C LYS A 73 14.56 9.39 8.03
N GLU A 74 13.84 9.03 9.08
CA GLU A 74 13.75 9.78 10.33
C GLU A 74 14.69 9.15 11.37
N SER A 75 14.92 9.81 12.51
CA SER A 75 15.80 9.27 13.56
C SER A 75 15.25 7.99 14.20
N ASP A 76 13.92 7.84 14.23
CA ASP A 76 13.17 6.78 14.91
C ASP A 76 12.47 5.81 13.94
N GLY A 77 12.59 6.03 12.62
CA GLY A 77 11.83 5.23 11.66
C GLY A 77 12.06 5.57 10.19
N ILE A 78 11.24 4.95 9.35
CA ILE A 78 11.17 5.17 7.92
C ILE A 78 9.73 5.52 7.57
N LYS A 79 9.51 6.71 7.03
CA LYS A 79 8.22 7.14 6.52
C LYS A 79 8.19 7.00 5.00
N ILE A 80 7.16 6.36 4.48
CA ILE A 80 6.97 6.16 3.04
C ILE A 80 5.67 6.84 2.63
N ASN A 81 5.78 7.85 1.76
CA ASN A 81 4.63 8.58 1.24
C ASN A 81 4.35 8.11 -0.19
N PHE A 82 3.16 7.56 -0.41
CA PHE A 82 2.65 7.21 -1.74
C PHE A 82 1.60 8.23 -2.16
N LEU A 83 1.67 8.70 -3.40
CA LEU A 83 0.63 9.51 -4.02
C LEU A 83 0.06 8.76 -5.22
N ILE A 84 -1.21 8.40 -5.13
CA ILE A 84 -1.94 7.70 -6.19
C ILE A 84 -2.91 8.69 -6.81
N GLU A 85 -3.01 8.70 -8.13
CA GLU A 85 -3.99 9.50 -8.86
C GLU A 85 -4.85 8.58 -9.73
N PHE A 86 -6.17 8.79 -9.70
CA PHE A 86 -7.11 7.96 -10.45
C PHE A 86 -8.39 8.70 -10.81
N ASP A 87 -9.05 8.22 -11.86
CA ASP A 87 -10.36 8.70 -12.25
C ASP A 87 -11.45 7.91 -11.51
N TYR A 88 -12.46 8.62 -11.01
CA TYR A 88 -13.57 8.01 -10.31
C TYR A 88 -14.88 8.78 -10.52
N GLN A 89 -15.97 8.04 -10.44
CA GLN A 89 -17.30 8.56 -10.18
C GLN A 89 -18.05 7.49 -9.38
N PRO A 90 -18.99 7.88 -8.51
CA PRO A 90 -19.81 6.92 -7.77
C PRO A 90 -20.50 5.92 -8.70
N PHE A 91 -20.54 4.65 -8.30
CA PHE A 91 -21.22 3.56 -8.99
C PHE A 91 -21.86 2.59 -7.98
N VAL A 92 -22.76 1.75 -8.44
CA VAL A 92 -23.34 0.67 -7.61
C VAL A 92 -22.54 -0.61 -7.81
N ASP A 93 -22.01 -1.21 -6.74
CA ASP A 93 -21.27 -2.47 -6.81
C ASP A 93 -22.16 -3.57 -7.41
N LEU A 94 -21.66 -4.21 -8.47
CA LEU A 94 -22.47 -5.19 -9.23
C LEU A 94 -22.84 -6.46 -8.44
N LYS A 95 -22.08 -6.84 -7.40
CA LYS A 95 -22.34 -8.06 -6.59
C LYS A 95 -23.10 -7.74 -5.32
N TYR A 96 -22.71 -6.69 -4.61
CA TYR A 96 -23.24 -6.36 -3.29
C TYR A 96 -24.40 -5.36 -3.35
N LYS A 97 -24.61 -4.70 -4.50
CA LYS A 97 -25.68 -3.71 -4.72
C LYS A 97 -25.63 -2.55 -3.73
N VAL A 98 -24.41 -2.13 -3.37
CA VAL A 98 -24.14 -0.98 -2.50
C VAL A 98 -23.43 0.11 -3.29
N GLU A 99 -23.61 1.36 -2.90
CA GLU A 99 -22.89 2.49 -3.49
C GLU A 99 -21.38 2.39 -3.21
N SER A 100 -20.56 2.75 -4.18
CA SER A 100 -19.11 2.74 -4.05
C SER A 100 -18.64 3.85 -3.13
N LYS A 101 -17.78 3.46 -2.17
CA LYS A 101 -17.19 4.37 -1.18
C LYS A 101 -15.72 4.02 -0.93
N PHE A 102 -15.01 4.95 -0.32
CA PHE A 102 -13.59 4.82 0.07
C PHE A 102 -13.40 4.40 1.53
N GLU A 103 -14.38 3.74 2.14
CA GLU A 103 -14.36 3.40 3.58
C GLU A 103 -13.47 2.18 3.91
N ASN A 104 -13.03 1.43 2.91
CA ASN A 104 -12.33 0.15 3.10
C ASN A 104 -10.85 0.27 2.81
N ASN A 105 -10.17 0.99 3.69
CA ASN A 105 -8.75 1.25 3.63
C ASN A 105 -7.99 0.00 4.07
N TRP A 106 -7.30 -0.61 3.13
CA TRP A 106 -6.31 -1.64 3.39
C TRP A 106 -5.18 -1.42 2.40
N ALA A 107 -3.95 -1.43 2.88
CA ALA A 107 -2.76 -1.43 2.04
C ALA A 107 -1.81 -2.55 2.48
N ARG A 108 -0.92 -2.92 1.56
CA ARG A 108 0.26 -3.74 1.85
C ARG A 108 1.48 -3.12 1.17
N VAL A 109 2.48 -2.83 1.97
CA VAL A 109 3.75 -2.23 1.55
C VAL A 109 4.87 -3.25 1.75
N TYR A 110 5.70 -3.41 0.72
CA TYR A 110 6.82 -4.33 0.68
C TYR A 110 8.14 -3.57 0.80
N PHE A 111 9.06 -4.06 1.62
CA PHE A 111 10.36 -3.43 1.83
C PHE A 111 11.43 -4.46 2.20
N SER A 112 12.68 -4.14 1.85
CA SER A 112 13.86 -4.93 2.21
C SER A 112 14.53 -4.38 3.45
N ILE A 113 14.89 -5.30 4.35
CA ILE A 113 15.60 -5.00 5.59
C ILE A 113 16.80 -5.94 5.75
N ARG A 114 17.91 -5.41 6.26
CA ARG A 114 19.11 -6.15 6.63
C ARG A 114 19.02 -6.57 8.10
N CYS A 115 19.27 -7.85 8.37
CA CYS A 115 19.40 -8.33 9.74
C CYS A 115 20.66 -7.76 10.41
N ALA A 116 20.55 -7.18 11.60
CA ALA A 116 21.70 -6.69 12.35
C ALA A 116 22.66 -7.81 12.77
N GLU A 117 22.13 -9.00 13.07
CA GLU A 117 22.92 -10.14 13.55
C GLU A 117 23.65 -10.87 12.42
N CYS A 118 22.90 -11.42 11.45
CA CYS A 118 23.48 -12.26 10.41
C CYS A 118 23.74 -11.54 9.07
N GLN A 119 23.47 -10.23 8.99
CA GLN A 119 23.69 -9.38 7.81
C GLN A 119 22.94 -9.80 6.53
N LYS A 120 22.11 -10.85 6.57
CA LYS A 120 21.25 -11.25 5.46
C LYS A 120 20.18 -10.21 5.20
N GLU A 121 19.94 -9.94 3.93
CA GLU A 121 18.79 -9.16 3.45
C GLU A 121 17.54 -10.05 3.37
N LYS A 122 16.40 -9.47 3.74
CA LYS A 122 15.08 -10.10 3.57
C LYS A 122 14.07 -9.06 3.14
N THR A 123 13.31 -9.37 2.09
CA THR A 123 12.11 -8.60 1.73
C THR A 123 10.93 -9.10 2.56
N ILE A 124 10.27 -8.17 3.25
CA ILE A 124 9.07 -8.42 4.05
C ILE A 124 7.97 -7.43 3.64
N SER A 125 6.79 -7.57 4.23
CA SER A 125 5.68 -6.66 4.00
C SER A 125 4.87 -6.44 5.26
N THR A 126 4.38 -5.22 5.46
CA THR A 126 3.33 -4.91 6.43
C THR A 126 2.01 -4.65 5.71
N GLN A 127 0.89 -4.86 6.40
CA GLN A 127 -0.46 -4.64 5.88
C GLN A 127 -1.45 -4.29 6.99
N GLU A 128 -2.55 -3.61 6.64
CA GLU A 128 -3.57 -3.17 7.63
C GLU A 128 -4.13 -4.34 8.45
N ASN A 129 -4.43 -5.47 7.81
CA ASN A 129 -5.17 -6.59 8.41
C ASN A 129 -4.28 -7.59 9.18
N LEU A 130 -3.20 -7.13 9.83
CA LEU A 130 -2.39 -7.97 10.71
C LEU A 130 -2.96 -7.99 12.14
N VAL A 131 -2.90 -9.15 12.78
CA VAL A 131 -3.08 -9.24 14.25
C VAL A 131 -1.82 -8.67 14.89
N ARG A 132 -1.99 -7.62 15.70
CA ARG A 132 -0.89 -6.92 16.37
C ARG A 132 -0.86 -7.22 17.87
N PRO A 133 0.33 -7.27 18.51
CA PRO A 133 1.64 -6.99 17.93
C PRO A 133 2.11 -8.05 16.93
N PHE A 134 2.74 -7.61 15.85
CA PHE A 134 3.28 -8.49 14.81
C PHE A 134 4.80 -8.41 14.74
N ASN A 135 5.46 -9.56 14.62
CA ASN A 135 6.92 -9.66 14.56
C ASN A 135 7.36 -10.35 13.28
N HIS A 136 8.14 -9.66 12.46
CA HIS A 136 8.91 -10.29 11.39
C HIS A 136 10.24 -10.78 11.92
N LYS A 137 10.49 -12.08 11.80
CA LYS A 137 11.75 -12.70 12.20
C LYS A 137 12.66 -12.99 11.00
N CYS A 138 13.95 -12.87 11.23
CA CYS A 138 15.00 -13.40 10.37
C CYS A 138 15.11 -14.93 10.53
N GLU A 139 15.77 -15.60 9.58
CA GLU A 139 16.10 -17.03 9.67
C GLU A 139 16.97 -17.37 10.89
N CYS A 140 17.81 -16.42 11.33
CA CYS A 140 18.61 -16.57 12.55
C CYS A 140 17.81 -16.38 13.86
N GLY A 141 16.51 -16.11 13.77
CA GLY A 141 15.63 -15.89 14.93
C GLY A 141 15.53 -14.44 15.40
N ASN A 142 16.44 -13.55 14.97
CA ASN A 142 16.39 -12.13 15.33
C ASN A 142 15.12 -11.43 14.81
N ILE A 143 14.58 -10.49 15.58
CA ILE A 143 13.43 -9.67 15.17
C ILE A 143 13.92 -8.57 14.24
N LEU A 144 13.38 -8.54 13.02
CA LEU A 144 13.72 -7.56 11.99
C LEU A 144 12.84 -6.31 12.12
N PHE A 145 11.56 -6.52 12.34
CA PHE A 145 10.56 -5.48 12.40
C PHE A 145 9.45 -5.93 13.35
N ARG A 146 9.05 -5.02 14.24
CA ARG A 146 7.97 -5.20 15.20
C ARG A 146 6.98 -4.07 15.01
N GLU A 147 5.71 -4.43 14.99
CA GLU A 147 4.61 -3.54 14.73
C GLU A 147 3.56 -3.69 15.84
N GLU A 148 3.37 -2.63 16.62
CA GLU A 148 2.37 -2.56 17.70
C GLU A 148 1.03 -2.04 17.19
N GLU A 149 1.07 -1.06 16.30
CA GLU A 149 -0.08 -0.36 15.73
C GLU A 149 0.03 -0.33 14.21
N SER A 150 -1.09 -0.04 13.54
CA SER A 150 -1.07 0.09 12.08
C SER A 150 -0.19 1.27 11.67
N PRO A 151 0.76 1.09 10.73
CA PRO A 151 1.64 2.16 10.28
C PRO A 151 0.98 3.06 9.24
N PHE A 152 -0.30 2.85 8.93
CA PHE A 152 -0.94 3.45 7.76
C PHE A 152 -1.84 4.63 8.10
N GLU A 153 -1.68 5.71 7.34
CA GLU A 153 -2.62 6.82 7.29
C GLU A 153 -3.09 7.04 5.86
N TYR A 154 -4.37 7.37 5.72
CA TYR A 154 -5.06 7.45 4.44
C TYR A 154 -5.74 8.82 4.29
N ILE A 155 -5.43 9.54 3.21
CA ILE A 155 -6.03 10.83 2.90
C ILE A 155 -6.49 10.82 1.44
N LEU A 156 -7.79 11.03 1.23
CA LEU A 156 -8.40 11.15 -0.09
C LEU A 156 -8.77 12.62 -0.35
N ILE A 157 -8.43 13.11 -1.54
CA ILE A 157 -8.72 14.47 -2.00
C ILE A 157 -9.29 14.38 -3.42
N GLU A 158 -10.42 15.02 -3.67
CA GLU A 158 -10.92 15.26 -5.03
C GLU A 158 -10.14 16.40 -5.65
N ILE A 159 -9.63 16.22 -6.87
CA ILE A 159 -8.86 17.23 -7.59
C ILE A 159 -9.57 17.58 -8.91
N ASN A 160 -9.64 18.88 -9.20
CA ASN A 160 -10.32 19.44 -10.37
C ASN A 160 -9.55 19.18 -11.67
#